data_AF-A0A7W1I2Q4-F1
#
_entry.id   AF-A0A7W1I2Q4-F1
#
_cell.length_a   1.000
_cell.length_b   1.000
_cell.length_c   1.000
_cell.angle_alpha   90.00
_cell.angle_beta   90.00
_cell.angle_gamma   90.00
#
_symmetry.space_group_name_H-M   'P 1'
#
loop_
_entity.id
_entity.type
_entity.pdbx_description
1 polymer ?
#
loop_
_entity_poly.entity_id
_entity_poly.type
_entity_poly.pdbx_seq_one_letter_code
_entity_poly.pdbx_strand_id
1 'polypeptide(L)'
;MAMMRRRRAWALLGAAALVLLAALAYLRDPPWLVRLTSGLTDWETDRAGTRYRWTRGRGSFFVPASDEFVTFRIRAPKEGPRDWPITATVTIDDRPADVIKVSEEDWSLVRLRLPSRAGRKVRRIDIKLDRVRSGNRGVQLQLEAPHTGGS
;
A
#
# COMPACT_ATOMS: atom_id res chain seq x y z
N MET A 1 -56.02 10.74 -8.55
CA MET A 1 -54.89 10.98 -7.61
C MET A 1 -53.96 9.78 -7.37
N ALA A 2 -54.38 8.51 -7.55
CA ALA A 2 -53.51 7.33 -7.29
C ALA A 2 -52.28 7.20 -8.22
N MET A 3 -52.38 7.67 -9.47
CA MET A 3 -51.29 7.59 -10.46
C MET A 3 -50.06 8.46 -10.10
N MET A 4 -50.27 9.64 -9.49
CA MET A 4 -49.18 10.52 -9.05
C MET A 4 -48.40 9.95 -7.86
N ARG A 5 -49.07 9.25 -6.94
CA ARG A 5 -48.40 8.58 -5.79
C ARG A 5 -47.48 7.45 -6.26
N ARG A 6 -47.90 6.67 -7.26
CA ARG A 6 -47.05 5.62 -7.85
C ARG A 6 -45.82 6.19 -8.54
N ARG A 7 -45.95 7.25 -9.34
CA ARG A 7 -44.79 7.91 -9.99
C ARG A 7 -43.76 8.44 -8.99
N ARG A 8 -44.22 9.06 -7.88
CA ARG A 8 -43.33 9.53 -6.81
C ARG A 8 -42.62 8.39 -6.09
N ALA A 9 -43.33 7.29 -5.80
CA ALA A 9 -42.73 6.11 -5.18
C ALA A 9 -41.63 5.50 -6.07
N TRP A 10 -41.86 5.37 -7.37
CA TRP A 10 -40.85 4.89 -8.32
C TRP A 10 -39.64 5.82 -8.43
N ALA A 11 -39.84 7.14 -8.41
CA ALA A 11 -38.74 8.10 -8.41
C ALA A 11 -37.87 7.99 -7.14
N LEU A 12 -38.50 7.84 -5.96
CA LEU A 12 -37.78 7.64 -4.70
C LEU A 12 -37.02 6.32 -4.66
N LEU A 13 -37.63 5.24 -5.15
CA LEU A 13 -36.96 3.93 -5.25
C LEU A 13 -35.77 3.98 -6.22
N GLY A 14 -35.93 4.64 -7.38
CA GLY A 14 -34.85 4.84 -8.33
C GLY A 14 -33.68 5.65 -7.74
N ALA A 15 -33.99 6.73 -7.02
CA ALA A 15 -32.98 7.53 -6.33
C ALA A 15 -32.25 6.72 -5.25
N ALA A 16 -32.97 5.95 -4.43
CA ALA A 16 -32.37 5.10 -3.40
C ALA A 16 -31.45 4.02 -4.01
N ALA A 17 -31.86 3.39 -5.11
CA ALA A 17 -31.05 2.42 -5.82
C ALA A 17 -29.76 3.05 -6.39
N LEU A 18 -29.85 4.26 -6.97
CA LEU A 18 -28.68 4.99 -7.47
C LEU A 18 -27.70 5.34 -6.34
N VAL A 19 -28.20 5.81 -5.19
CA VAL A 19 -27.38 6.11 -4.02
C VAL A 19 -26.67 4.84 -3.51
N LEU A 20 -27.38 3.71 -3.43
CA LEU A 20 -26.80 2.44 -3.00
C LEU A 20 -25.70 1.97 -3.96
N LEU A 21 -25.94 2.04 -5.27
CA LEU A 21 -24.94 1.69 -6.29
C LEU A 21 -23.71 2.60 -6.21
N ALA A 22 -23.90 3.90 -6.02
CA ALA A 22 -22.79 4.84 -5.84
C ALA A 22 -21.99 4.55 -4.56
N ALA A 23 -22.66 4.22 -3.45
CA ALA A 23 -22.01 3.84 -2.20
C ALA A 23 -21.19 2.56 -2.34
N LEU A 24 -21.75 1.53 -2.98
CA LEU A 24 -21.03 0.27 -3.27
C LEU A 24 -19.83 0.50 -4.17
N ALA A 25 -19.96 1.35 -5.20
CA ALA A 25 -18.85 1.72 -6.07
C ALA A 25 -17.76 2.53 -5.34
N TYR A 26 -18.14 3.37 -4.38
CA TYR A 26 -17.20 4.14 -3.55
C TYR A 26 -16.43 3.24 -2.57
N LEU A 27 -17.12 2.29 -1.93
CA LEU A 27 -16.53 1.38 -0.94
C LEU A 27 -15.64 0.30 -1.54
N ARG A 28 -15.72 0.04 -2.84
CA ARG A 28 -14.91 -0.98 -3.51
C ARG A 28 -13.40 -0.68 -3.48
N ASP A 29 -13.01 0.57 -3.73
CA ASP A 29 -11.61 1.03 -3.69
C ASP A 29 -11.55 2.48 -3.21
N PRO A 30 -11.76 2.74 -1.92
CA PRO A 30 -11.76 4.09 -1.42
C PRO A 30 -10.39 4.75 -1.59
N PRO A 31 -10.32 6.02 -2.06
CA PRO A 31 -9.05 6.70 -2.29
C PRO A 31 -8.24 6.93 -1.01
N TRP A 32 -8.88 6.91 0.17
CA TRP A 32 -8.20 7.06 1.45
C TRP A 32 -7.28 5.88 1.81
N LEU A 33 -7.39 4.74 1.11
CA LEU A 33 -6.51 3.57 1.32
C LEU A 33 -5.02 3.90 1.11
N VAL A 34 -4.68 4.83 0.23
CA VAL A 34 -3.28 5.23 -0.03
C VAL A 34 -2.57 5.82 1.19
N ARG A 35 -3.32 6.21 2.22
CA ARG A 35 -2.78 6.72 3.49
C ARG A 35 -2.63 5.64 4.55
N LEU A 36 -3.15 4.45 4.28
CA LEU A 36 -3.10 3.34 5.21
C LEU A 36 -1.88 2.47 4.95
N THR A 37 -1.35 1.99 6.06
CA THR A 37 -0.23 1.06 6.11
C THR A 37 -0.47 0.09 7.25
N SER A 38 0.02 -1.15 7.13
CA SER A 38 -0.05 -2.13 8.21
C SER A 38 1.29 -2.85 8.37
N GLY A 39 1.58 -3.37 9.56
CA GLY A 39 2.83 -4.08 9.84
C GLY A 39 4.10 -3.21 9.85
N LEU A 40 3.93 -1.89 9.82
CA LEU A 40 5.01 -0.90 9.91
C LEU A 40 4.98 -0.20 11.28
N THR A 41 6.14 0.07 11.87
CA THR A 41 6.27 0.88 13.12
C THR A 41 5.88 2.33 12.88
N ASP A 42 5.93 3.17 13.90
CA ASP A 42 5.86 4.62 13.68
C ASP A 42 7.04 5.12 12.85
N TRP A 43 6.91 6.36 12.35
CA TRP A 43 7.97 7.02 11.62
C TRP A 43 9.16 7.30 12.54
N GLU A 44 10.33 6.89 12.08
CA GLU A 44 11.62 7.25 12.65
C GLU A 44 12.41 8.05 11.61
N THR A 45 13.48 8.70 12.05
CA THR A 45 14.37 9.48 11.20
C THR A 45 15.80 9.03 11.46
N ASP A 46 16.56 8.77 10.41
CA ASP A 46 17.98 8.41 10.56
C ASP A 46 18.87 9.64 10.76
N ARG A 47 20.18 9.40 10.96
CA ARG A 47 21.17 10.47 11.14
C ARG A 47 21.25 11.44 9.96
N ALA A 48 20.89 11.00 8.76
CA ALA A 48 20.89 11.81 7.54
C ALA A 48 19.55 12.55 7.33
N GLY A 49 18.60 12.46 8.27
CA GLY A 49 17.29 13.08 8.15
C GLY A 49 16.29 12.28 7.29
N THR A 50 16.65 11.06 6.86
CA THR A 50 15.77 10.22 6.05
C THR A 50 14.69 9.60 6.92
N ARG A 51 13.42 9.88 6.60
CA ARG A 51 12.28 9.28 7.28
C ARG A 51 12.07 7.84 6.81
N TYR A 52 11.93 6.93 7.76
CA TYR A 52 11.69 5.53 7.50
C TYR A 52 10.74 4.90 8.51
N ARG A 53 10.30 3.68 8.22
CA ARG A 53 9.55 2.83 9.15
C ARG A 53 10.15 1.43 9.15
N TRP A 54 10.15 0.77 10.30
CA TRP A 54 10.52 -0.63 10.38
C TRP A 54 9.36 -1.52 9.99
N THR A 55 9.65 -2.57 9.24
CA THR A 55 8.74 -3.71 9.08
C THR A 55 8.79 -4.62 10.32
N ARG A 56 7.66 -5.27 10.64
CA ARG A 56 7.55 -6.29 11.70
C ARG A 56 7.42 -7.71 11.14
N GLY A 57 8.24 -8.03 10.14
CA GLY A 57 8.20 -9.31 9.40
C GLY A 57 7.21 -9.34 8.23
N ARG A 58 6.17 -8.50 8.29
CA ARG A 58 5.33 -8.15 7.14
C ARG A 58 5.04 -6.66 7.19
N GLY A 59 5.01 -6.01 6.03
CA GLY A 59 4.54 -4.63 5.86
C GLY A 59 3.63 -4.54 4.66
N SER A 60 2.56 -3.74 4.76
CA SER A 60 1.63 -3.51 3.64
C SER A 60 1.33 -2.02 3.49
N PHE A 61 1.20 -1.57 2.25
CA PHE A 61 0.80 -0.21 1.90
C PHE A 61 0.04 -0.20 0.58
N PHE A 62 -0.61 0.93 0.27
CA PHE A 62 -1.42 1.07 -0.94
C PHE A 62 -0.87 2.18 -1.83
N VAL A 63 -0.92 1.96 -3.14
CA VAL A 63 -0.51 2.93 -4.15
C VAL A 63 -1.61 3.15 -5.19
N PRO A 64 -1.65 4.30 -5.87
CA PRO A 64 -2.58 4.51 -6.98
C PRO A 64 -2.41 3.46 -8.07
N ALA A 65 -3.52 2.89 -8.54
CA ALA A 65 -3.50 1.92 -9.64
C ALA A 65 -3.30 2.57 -11.03
N SER A 66 -3.23 3.91 -11.07
CA SER A 66 -2.89 4.69 -12.26
C SER A 66 -1.40 4.73 -12.55
N ASP A 67 -0.56 4.48 -11.55
CA ASP A 67 0.89 4.57 -11.69
C ASP A 67 1.39 3.34 -12.47
N GLU A 68 2.37 3.53 -13.34
CA GLU A 68 3.01 2.39 -14.03
C GLU A 68 4.01 1.69 -13.12
N PHE A 69 4.65 2.44 -12.22
CA PHE A 69 5.66 1.94 -11.31
C PHE A 69 5.42 2.44 -9.89
N VAL A 70 5.72 1.59 -8.92
CA VAL A 70 5.92 2.01 -7.53
C VAL A 70 7.41 1.98 -7.22
N THR A 71 7.89 3.05 -6.59
CA THR A 71 9.27 3.19 -6.15
C THR A 71 9.32 3.34 -4.64
N PHE A 72 10.20 2.59 -3.99
CA PHE A 72 10.49 2.75 -2.56
C PHE A 72 11.95 2.38 -2.29
N ARG A 73 12.47 2.84 -1.16
CA ARG A 73 13.82 2.45 -0.71
C ARG A 73 13.73 1.48 0.45
N ILE A 74 14.63 0.51 0.46
CA ILE A 74 14.74 -0.53 1.48
C ILE A 74 16.19 -0.64 1.95
N ARG A 75 16.40 -0.90 3.24
CA ARG A 75 17.71 -1.29 3.78
C ARG A 75 17.56 -2.14 5.02
N ALA A 76 18.65 -2.78 5.45
CA ALA A 76 18.70 -3.55 6.69
C ALA A 76 19.94 -3.15 7.50
N PRO A 77 19.91 -2.10 8.34
CA PRO A 77 21.10 -1.66 9.08
C PRO A 77 21.61 -2.77 10.02
N LYS A 78 22.89 -3.14 9.99
CA LYS A 78 23.41 -4.29 10.74
C LYS A 78 23.27 -4.10 12.26
N GLU A 79 22.68 -5.07 12.95
CA GLU A 79 22.70 -5.16 14.43
C GLU A 79 23.65 -6.27 14.89
N GLY A 80 23.86 -7.30 14.06
CA GLY A 80 24.77 -8.42 14.34
C GLY A 80 25.31 -9.15 13.10
N PRO A 81 26.28 -10.08 13.27
CA PRO A 81 26.96 -10.75 12.17
C PRO A 81 26.10 -11.75 11.38
N ARG A 82 24.90 -12.11 11.87
CA ARG A 82 23.95 -13.06 11.22
C ARG A 82 22.70 -12.40 10.65
N ASP A 83 22.69 -11.08 10.58
CA ASP A 83 21.50 -10.30 10.21
C ASP A 83 21.18 -10.31 8.73
N TRP A 84 22.13 -10.71 7.89
CA TRP A 84 22.01 -10.69 6.43
C TRP A 84 22.29 -12.05 5.79
N PRO A 85 21.77 -12.24 4.55
CA PRO A 85 20.77 -11.39 3.89
C PRO A 85 19.36 -11.60 4.49
N ILE A 86 18.54 -10.54 4.50
CA ILE A 86 17.09 -10.67 4.71
C ILE A 86 16.42 -10.79 3.34
N THR A 87 15.58 -11.79 3.15
CA THR A 87 14.83 -11.96 1.90
C THR A 87 13.45 -11.36 2.06
N ALA A 88 13.13 -10.37 1.22
CA ALA A 88 11.84 -9.71 1.15
C ALA A 88 11.07 -10.18 -0.09
N THR A 89 10.01 -10.97 0.10
CA THR A 89 9.06 -11.31 -0.96
C THR A 89 8.05 -10.17 -1.10
N VAL A 90 7.91 -9.64 -2.31
CA VAL A 90 6.94 -8.58 -2.61
C VAL A 90 5.79 -9.14 -3.44
N THR A 91 4.56 -8.81 -3.04
CA THR A 91 3.35 -9.16 -3.80
C THR A 91 2.54 -7.91 -4.12
N ILE A 92 1.88 -7.92 -5.27
CA ILE A 92 0.90 -6.90 -5.69
C ILE A 92 -0.46 -7.55 -5.77
N ASP A 93 -1.43 -7.05 -4.99
CA ASP A 93 -2.77 -7.65 -4.86
C ASP A 93 -2.71 -9.18 -4.65
N ASP A 94 -1.90 -9.60 -3.67
CA ASP A 94 -1.65 -11.01 -3.29
C ASP A 94 -0.97 -11.89 -4.36
N ARG A 95 -0.52 -11.31 -5.47
CA ARG A 95 0.25 -12.02 -6.51
C ARG A 95 1.75 -11.75 -6.39
N PRO A 96 2.62 -12.77 -6.50
CA PRO A 96 4.07 -12.57 -6.52
C PRO A 96 4.49 -11.53 -7.55
N ALA A 97 5.29 -10.56 -7.12
CA ALA A 97 5.81 -9.50 -7.97
C ALA A 97 7.34 -9.52 -8.02
N ASP A 98 8.01 -9.70 -6.88
CA ASP A 98 9.48 -9.74 -6.81
C ASP A 98 9.99 -10.43 -5.54
N VAL A 99 11.28 -10.78 -5.52
CA VAL A 99 12.01 -11.27 -4.34
C VAL A 99 13.33 -10.52 -4.22
N ILE A 100 13.45 -9.71 -3.17
CA ILE A 100 14.56 -8.80 -2.95
C ILE A 100 15.46 -9.36 -1.86
N LYS A 101 16.76 -9.50 -2.13
CA LYS A 101 17.77 -9.81 -1.11
C LYS A 101 18.33 -8.51 -0.55
N VAL A 102 18.08 -8.24 0.71
CA VAL A 102 18.57 -7.05 1.40
C VAL A 102 19.79 -7.44 2.22
N SER A 103 20.96 -7.03 1.75
CA SER A 103 22.28 -7.38 2.32
C SER A 103 23.12 -6.16 2.67
N GLU A 104 22.57 -4.95 2.56
CA GLU A 104 23.32 -3.69 2.64
C GLU A 104 22.75 -2.80 3.76
N GLU A 105 23.65 -2.03 4.40
CA GLU A 105 23.28 -0.94 5.31
C GLU A 105 22.77 0.28 4.55
N ASP A 106 23.18 0.42 3.29
CA ASP A 106 22.78 1.52 2.45
C ASP A 106 21.38 1.32 1.87
N TRP A 107 20.75 2.43 1.52
CA TRP A 107 19.43 2.44 0.90
C TRP A 107 19.50 1.92 -0.52
N SER A 108 18.86 0.77 -0.78
CA SER A 108 18.66 0.25 -2.14
C SER A 108 17.31 0.73 -2.68
N LEU A 109 17.30 1.19 -3.93
CA LEU A 109 16.07 1.58 -4.63
C LEU A 109 15.37 0.36 -5.22
N VAL A 110 14.08 0.21 -4.92
CA VAL A 110 13.22 -0.83 -5.48
C VAL A 110 12.21 -0.17 -6.39
N ARG A 111 12.08 -0.68 -7.62
CA ARG A 111 11.12 -0.21 -8.61
C ARG A 111 10.32 -1.39 -9.14
N LEU A 112 9.03 -1.42 -8.83
CA LEU A 112 8.12 -2.50 -9.25
C LEU A 112 7.15 -2.00 -10.31
N ARG A 113 6.97 -2.77 -11.36
CA ARG A 113 5.96 -2.49 -12.38
C ARG A 113 4.58 -2.89 -11.86
N LEU A 114 3.62 -1.98 -11.93
CA LEU A 114 2.24 -2.25 -11.53
C LEU A 114 1.46 -2.87 -12.71
N PRO A 115 0.58 -3.85 -12.44
CA PRO A 115 -0.28 -4.42 -13.46
C PRO A 115 -1.34 -3.41 -13.91
N SER A 116 -1.76 -3.50 -15.17
CA SER A 116 -2.79 -2.64 -15.76
C SER A 116 -4.00 -2.49 -14.85
N ARG A 117 -4.46 -1.25 -14.61
CA ARG A 117 -5.48 -0.86 -13.63
C ARG A 117 -6.67 -1.82 -13.46
N ALA A 118 -7.20 -2.39 -14.55
CA ALA A 118 -8.31 -3.36 -14.53
C ALA A 118 -9.50 -2.95 -13.64
N GLY A 119 -9.85 -1.64 -13.64
CA GLY A 119 -10.95 -1.08 -12.86
C GLY A 119 -10.65 -0.79 -11.38
N ARG A 120 -9.45 -1.11 -10.88
CA ARG A 120 -9.04 -0.81 -9.49
C ARG A 120 -8.65 0.67 -9.35
N LYS A 121 -8.89 1.29 -8.19
CA LYS A 121 -8.35 2.65 -7.93
C LYS A 121 -6.99 2.62 -7.22
N VAL A 122 -6.76 1.59 -6.42
CA VAL A 122 -5.52 1.40 -5.67
C VAL A 122 -5.02 -0.04 -5.82
N ARG A 123 -3.72 -0.22 -5.62
CA ARG A 123 -3.05 -1.52 -5.54
C ARG A 123 -2.49 -1.72 -4.15
N ARG A 124 -2.64 -2.92 -3.61
CA ARG A 124 -1.99 -3.29 -2.35
C ARG A 124 -0.61 -3.86 -2.64
N ILE A 125 0.39 -3.34 -1.96
CA ILE A 125 1.75 -3.87 -1.95
C ILE A 125 1.98 -4.52 -0.60
N ASP A 126 2.35 -5.79 -0.59
CA ASP A 126 2.76 -6.50 0.62
C ASP A 126 4.21 -6.92 0.50
N ILE A 127 4.96 -6.70 1.57
CA ILE A 127 6.35 -7.10 1.73
C ILE A 127 6.39 -8.08 2.88
N LYS A 128 6.78 -9.33 2.60
CA LYS A 128 6.96 -10.38 3.60
C LYS A 128 8.44 -10.71 3.71
N LEU A 129 8.95 -10.72 4.93
CA LEU A 129 10.33 -11.09 5.22
C LEU A 129 10.42 -12.57 5.62
N ASP A 130 11.54 -13.20 5.30
CA ASP A 130 11.89 -14.54 5.80
C ASP A 130 12.22 -14.53 7.30
N ARG A 131 12.69 -13.39 7.81
CA ARG A 131 13.07 -13.21 9.22
C ARG A 131 12.89 -11.79 9.73
N VAL A 132 12.92 -11.67 11.05
CA VAL A 132 13.00 -10.41 11.80
C VAL A 132 14.13 -10.49 12.82
N ARG A 133 14.58 -9.34 13.31
CA ARG A 133 15.69 -9.20 14.25
C ARG A 133 15.19 -8.77 15.62
N SER A 134 16.12 -8.33 16.47
CA SER A 134 15.83 -7.85 17.82
C SER A 134 14.71 -6.79 17.80
N GLY A 135 13.83 -6.82 18.80
CA GLY A 135 12.68 -5.89 18.84
C GLY A 135 11.66 -6.08 17.72
N ASN A 136 11.64 -7.24 17.04
CA ASN A 136 10.75 -7.54 15.91
C ASN A 136 10.94 -6.57 14.73
N ARG A 137 12.19 -6.17 14.48
CA ARG A 137 12.56 -5.28 13.38
C ARG A 137 13.10 -6.06 12.20
N GLY A 138 12.42 -5.94 11.06
CA GLY A 138 12.87 -6.50 9.80
C GLY A 138 13.80 -5.53 9.07
N VAL A 139 13.36 -5.09 7.90
CA VAL A 139 13.98 -4.05 7.09
C VAL A 139 13.38 -2.68 7.40
N GLN A 140 14.16 -1.64 7.15
CA GLN A 140 13.65 -0.27 7.07
C GLN A 140 13.07 -0.02 5.68
N LEU A 141 11.91 0.62 5.65
CA LEU A 141 11.25 1.06 4.43
C LEU A 141 11.13 2.57 4.45
N GLN A 142 11.58 3.18 3.37
CA GLN A 142 11.23 4.55 3.02
C GLN A 142 10.28 4.48 1.83
N LEU A 143 9.00 4.72 2.12
CA LEU A 143 8.02 4.97 1.09
C LEU A 143 8.20 6.42 0.66
N GLU A 144 8.40 6.67 -0.64
CA GLU A 144 8.23 8.03 -1.14
C GLU A 144 6.80 8.44 -0.81
N ALA A 145 6.63 9.63 -0.22
CA ALA A 145 5.30 10.12 0.10
C ALA A 145 4.45 9.99 -1.16
N PRO A 146 3.19 9.49 -1.05
CA PRO A 146 2.32 9.40 -2.21
C PRO A 146 2.35 10.78 -2.86
N HIS A 147 2.65 10.83 -4.16
CA HIS A 147 2.63 12.06 -4.92
C HIS A 147 1.33 12.78 -4.57
N THR A 148 1.43 13.79 -3.71
CA THR A 148 0.40 14.81 -3.58
C THR A 148 0.45 15.48 -4.92
N GLY A 149 -0.36 14.99 -5.87
CA GLY A 149 -0.52 15.58 -7.18
C GLY A 149 -0.74 17.08 -6.95
N GLY A 150 0.30 17.84 -7.20
CA GLY A 150 0.24 19.28 -7.27
C GLY A 150 -0.31 19.64 -8.62
N SER A 151 -1.51 20.20 -8.62
CA SER A 151 -1.95 21.44 -9.31
C SER A 151 -3.46 21.40 -9.50
#